data_AF-A0A1S4AME3-F1
#
_entry.id   AF-A0A1S4AME3-F1
#
_cell.length_a   1.000
_cell.length_b   1.000
_cell.length_c   1.000
_cell.angle_alpha   90.00
_cell.angle_beta   90.00
_cell.angle_gamma   90.00
#
_symmetry.space_group_name_H-M   'P 1'
#
loop_
_entity.id
_entity.type
_entity.pdbx_description
1 polymer ?
#
loop_
_entity_poly.entity_id
_entity_poly.type
_entity_poly.pdbx_seq_one_letter_code
_entity_poly.pdbx_strand_id
1 'polypeptide(L)'
;MLVLERLADVKIVAQGGYPEAECCRLSVGHPDALTSDPDIVSALSISGNFSFQPCSHGDFLGAILGTGIVRNKLGDILLQGEKGAHVLVVPELSDFILSALDKVGNVSVSCKKIPLLALEYEPPRTKSLKSVEASLRLDAVASAGFKVSRTKMASLISNGDVRVNWTTVIKSNTTIKTGDIISVSGEGRLKVHYE
;
A
#
# COMPACT_ATOMS: atom_id res chain seq x y z
N MET A 1 -12.25 9.22 -3.58
CA MET A 1 -12.68 8.89 -4.96
C MET A 1 -14.02 9.53 -5.33
N LEU A 2 -15.04 9.51 -4.45
CA LEU A 2 -16.41 9.96 -4.73
C LEU A 2 -16.63 11.44 -5.12
N VAL A 3 -15.67 12.34 -4.93
CA VAL A 3 -15.90 13.80 -5.10
C VAL A 3 -15.75 14.24 -6.56
N LEU A 4 -14.85 13.62 -7.33
CA LEU A 4 -14.55 14.03 -8.70
C LEU A 4 -15.42 13.35 -9.76
N GLU A 5 -16.01 12.18 -9.45
CA GLU A 5 -17.00 11.51 -10.32
C GLU A 5 -18.32 12.30 -10.47
N ARG A 6 -18.50 13.37 -9.70
CA ARG A 6 -19.67 14.25 -9.77
C ARG A 6 -19.61 15.28 -10.89
N LEU A 7 -18.49 15.38 -11.61
CA LEU A 7 -18.35 16.21 -12.79
C LEU A 7 -18.83 15.40 -14.01
N ALA A 8 -19.87 15.88 -14.69
CA ALA A 8 -20.65 15.11 -15.68
C ALA A 8 -19.83 14.55 -16.86
N ASP A 9 -18.63 15.07 -17.13
CA ASP A 9 -17.84 14.75 -18.32
C ASP A 9 -16.42 14.23 -17.98
N VAL A 10 -16.21 13.71 -16.77
CA VAL A 10 -14.89 13.25 -16.32
C VAL A 10 -14.95 11.79 -15.88
N LYS A 11 -14.19 10.93 -16.56
CA LYS A 11 -13.92 9.56 -16.15
C LYS A 11 -12.58 9.50 -15.42
N ILE A 12 -12.56 8.72 -14.34
CA ILE A 12 -11.35 8.45 -13.56
C ILE A 12 -11.12 6.95 -13.54
N VAL A 13 -9.91 6.54 -13.87
CA VAL A 13 -9.50 5.14 -13.78
C VAL A 13 -8.26 5.05 -12.90
N ALA A 14 -8.33 4.21 -11.86
CA ALA A 14 -7.20 3.91 -10.99
C ALA A 14 -6.54 2.60 -11.43
N GLN A 15 -5.23 2.63 -11.67
CA GLN A 15 -4.45 1.49 -12.09
C GLN A 15 -3.16 1.40 -11.28
N GLY A 16 -3.00 0.30 -10.54
CA GLY A 16 -1.77 -0.03 -9.81
C GLY A 16 -1.04 -1.28 -10.31
N GLY A 17 -1.56 -1.92 -11.38
CA GLY A 17 -0.94 -3.09 -12.01
C GLY A 17 -1.48 -4.45 -11.54
N TYR A 18 -2.18 -4.50 -10.40
CA TYR A 18 -2.85 -5.70 -9.90
C TYR A 18 -4.09 -5.32 -9.06
N PRO A 19 -5.03 -6.25 -8.80
CA PRO A 19 -6.32 -5.95 -8.18
C PRO A 19 -6.27 -5.30 -6.79
N GLU A 20 -5.24 -5.60 -6.00
CA GLU A 20 -5.11 -5.15 -4.60
C GLU A 20 -4.03 -4.10 -4.41
N ALA A 21 -3.68 -3.37 -5.48
CA ALA A 21 -2.69 -2.31 -5.43
C ALA A 21 -3.09 -1.20 -4.46
N GLU A 22 -2.17 -0.86 -3.56
CA GLU A 22 -2.32 0.28 -2.66
C GLU A 22 -1.88 1.57 -3.36
N CYS A 23 -0.81 1.50 -4.16
CA CYS A 23 -0.32 2.64 -4.95
C CYS A 23 -0.86 2.57 -6.39
N CYS A 24 -1.85 3.39 -6.71
CA CYS A 24 -2.42 3.50 -8.04
C CYS A 24 -2.06 4.83 -8.72
N ARG A 25 -1.83 4.79 -10.03
CA ARG A 25 -1.91 5.97 -10.88
C ARG A 25 -3.37 6.25 -11.23
N LEU A 26 -3.71 7.53 -11.27
CA LEU A 26 -5.03 7.99 -11.68
C LEU A 26 -4.96 8.59 -13.08
N SER A 27 -5.72 8.01 -14.00
CA SER A 27 -6.00 8.58 -15.31
C SER A 27 -7.30 9.36 -15.23
N VAL A 28 -7.28 10.62 -15.67
CA VAL A 28 -8.41 11.54 -15.62
C VAL A 28 -8.62 12.16 -17.01
N GLY A 29 -9.84 12.11 -17.52
CA GLY A 29 -10.14 12.62 -18.85
C GLY A 29 -11.58 12.34 -19.28
N HIS A 30 -11.92 12.72 -20.51
CA HIS A 30 -13.26 12.49 -21.06
C HIS A 30 -13.53 10.98 -21.20
N PRO A 31 -14.75 10.48 -20.86
CA PRO A 31 -15.08 9.05 -20.94
C PRO A 31 -14.74 8.39 -22.28
N ASP A 32 -14.95 9.11 -23.38
CA ASP A 32 -14.72 8.61 -24.74
C ASP A 32 -13.24 8.54 -25.14
N ALA A 33 -12.38 9.31 -24.47
CA ALA A 33 -10.94 9.36 -24.77
C ALA A 33 -10.11 8.48 -23.82
N LEU A 34 -10.66 8.13 -22.66
CA LEU A 34 -9.94 7.39 -21.62
C LEU A 34 -9.98 5.88 -21.90
N THR A 35 -8.96 5.40 -22.62
CA THR A 35 -8.70 3.99 -22.82
C THR A 35 -8.15 3.35 -21.54
N SER A 36 -8.56 2.11 -21.25
CA SER A 36 -8.07 1.34 -20.11
C SER A 36 -6.74 0.64 -20.40
N ASP A 37 -5.82 1.33 -21.07
CA ASP A 37 -4.59 0.72 -21.60
C ASP A 37 -3.68 0.21 -20.45
N PRO A 38 -3.06 -0.97 -20.57
CA PRO A 38 -2.07 -1.48 -19.61
C PRO A 38 -0.80 -0.63 -19.46
N ASP A 39 -0.50 0.28 -20.40
CA ASP A 39 0.76 1.04 -20.46
C ASP A 39 0.91 2.17 -19.42
N ILE A 40 0.18 2.08 -18.30
CA ILE A 40 0.23 3.06 -17.23
C ILE A 40 1.15 2.59 -16.10
N VAL A 41 1.36 1.28 -15.94
CA VAL A 41 2.25 0.72 -14.91
C VAL A 41 3.09 -0.40 -15.50
N SER A 42 4.38 -0.43 -15.17
CA SER A 42 5.29 -1.52 -15.53
C SER A 42 5.65 -2.33 -14.29
N ALA A 43 5.68 -3.65 -14.43
CA ALA A 43 6.17 -4.55 -13.39
C ALA A 43 7.60 -5.00 -13.68
N LEU A 44 8.43 -4.98 -12.65
CA LEU A 44 9.81 -5.44 -12.66
C LEU A 44 9.96 -6.57 -11.65
N SER A 45 10.67 -7.63 -12.04
CA SER A 45 11.18 -8.64 -11.11
C SER A 45 12.63 -8.33 -10.78
N ILE A 46 12.91 -8.19 -9.49
CA ILE A 46 14.24 -8.00 -8.93
C ILE A 46 14.59 -9.32 -8.24
N SER A 47 15.53 -10.07 -8.81
CA SER A 47 15.93 -11.38 -8.30
C SER A 47 17.36 -11.37 -7.79
N GLY A 48 17.60 -12.03 -6.67
CA GLY A 48 18.92 -12.17 -6.04
C GLY A 48 18.93 -13.34 -5.05
N ASN A 49 20.09 -13.65 -4.48
CA ASN A 49 20.18 -14.68 -3.44
C ASN A 49 20.04 -14.04 -2.05
N PHE A 50 18.82 -14.02 -1.52
CA PHE A 50 18.52 -13.44 -0.21
C PHE A 50 18.43 -14.49 0.92
N SER A 51 18.77 -15.75 0.67
CA SER A 51 18.67 -16.82 1.69
C SER A 51 19.56 -16.58 2.92
N PHE A 52 20.70 -15.91 2.74
CA PHE A 52 21.64 -15.61 3.83
C PHE A 52 21.52 -14.17 4.36
N GLN A 53 20.89 -13.30 3.58
CA GLN A 53 20.69 -11.90 3.94
C GLN A 53 19.29 -11.48 3.49
N PRO A 54 18.26 -11.71 4.33
CA PRO A 54 16.91 -11.30 4.01
C PRO A 54 16.84 -9.78 3.90
N CYS A 55 16.21 -9.30 2.84
CA CYS A 55 15.95 -7.88 2.64
C CYS A 55 14.49 -7.56 2.92
N SER A 56 14.28 -6.48 3.67
CA SER A 56 12.96 -5.93 3.95
C SER A 56 12.46 -5.09 2.78
N HIS A 57 11.17 -4.74 2.80
CA HIS A 57 10.61 -3.75 1.88
C HIS A 57 11.41 -2.43 1.89
N GLY A 58 11.90 -2.01 3.07
CA GLY A 58 12.69 -0.79 3.22
C GLY A 58 14.02 -0.85 2.45
N ASP A 59 14.63 -2.02 2.35
CA ASP A 59 15.91 -2.21 1.64
C ASP A 59 15.74 -2.09 0.12
N PHE A 60 14.70 -2.74 -0.44
CA PHE A 60 14.36 -2.58 -1.86
C PHE A 60 14.00 -1.13 -2.18
N LEU A 61 13.18 -0.50 -1.31
CA LEU A 61 12.82 0.90 -1.46
C LEU A 61 14.07 1.80 -1.46
N GLY A 62 14.94 1.62 -0.46
CA GLY A 62 16.17 2.39 -0.33
C GLY A 62 17.11 2.22 -1.53
N ALA A 63 17.28 0.99 -2.01
CA ALA A 63 18.12 0.70 -3.17
C ALA A 63 17.60 1.39 -4.44
N ILE A 64 16.29 1.34 -4.69
CA ILE A 64 15.68 1.98 -5.87
C ILE A 64 15.75 3.50 -5.76
N LEU A 65 15.44 4.07 -4.60
CA LEU A 65 15.59 5.52 -4.39
C LEU A 65 17.06 5.97 -4.53
N GLY A 66 18.02 5.11 -4.14
CA GLY A 66 19.45 5.33 -4.31
C GLY A 66 19.89 5.49 -5.76
N THR A 67 19.12 4.99 -6.74
CA THR A 67 19.37 5.23 -8.17
C THR A 67 19.01 6.66 -8.62
N GLY A 68 18.39 7.47 -7.76
CA GLY A 68 17.96 8.83 -8.06
C GLY A 68 16.47 8.95 -8.45
N ILE A 69 15.70 7.86 -8.36
CA ILE A 69 14.27 7.87 -8.64
C ILE A 69 13.50 8.49 -7.49
N VAL A 70 12.52 9.33 -7.83
CA VAL A 70 11.60 9.94 -6.88
C VAL A 70 10.51 8.94 -6.42
N ARG A 71 10.18 8.94 -5.13
CA ARG A 71 9.24 7.98 -4.50
C ARG A 71 7.87 7.90 -5.18
N ASN A 72 7.37 9.03 -5.71
CA ASN A 72 6.06 9.11 -6.36
C ASN A 72 6.01 8.42 -7.73
N LYS A 73 7.15 8.01 -8.29
CA LYS A 73 7.24 7.22 -9.52
C LYS A 73 7.34 5.71 -9.25
N LEU A 74 7.39 5.33 -7.98
CA LEU A 74 7.41 3.94 -7.52
C LEU A 74 6.05 3.57 -6.94
N GLY A 75 5.51 2.45 -7.38
CA GLY A 75 4.29 1.84 -6.85
C GLY A 75 4.59 0.93 -5.67
N ASP A 76 3.87 -0.19 -5.61
CA ASP A 76 4.02 -1.19 -4.55
C ASP A 76 5.28 -2.06 -4.79
N ILE A 77 5.88 -2.50 -3.68
CA ILE A 77 6.97 -3.48 -3.65
C ILE A 77 6.42 -4.75 -3.01
N LEU A 78 6.39 -5.82 -3.78
CA LEU A 78 5.84 -7.12 -3.42
C LEU A 78 6.99 -8.10 -3.16
N LEU A 79 7.29 -8.33 -1.89
CA LEU A 79 8.37 -9.24 -1.50
C LEU A 79 8.07 -10.68 -1.93
N GLN A 80 9.06 -11.35 -2.50
CA GLN A 80 9.01 -12.74 -2.96
C GLN A 80 9.82 -13.66 -2.03
N GLY A 81 9.83 -13.35 -0.73
CA GLY A 81 10.67 -14.02 0.27
C GLY A 81 12.16 -13.96 -0.11
N GLU A 82 12.80 -15.13 -0.19
CA GLU A 82 14.22 -15.24 -0.50
C GLU A 82 14.57 -15.01 -1.98
N LYS A 83 13.57 -15.01 -2.88
CA LYS A 83 13.80 -14.82 -4.32
C LYS A 83 14.03 -13.36 -4.71
N GLY A 84 13.58 -12.41 -3.88
CA GLY A 84 13.69 -10.98 -4.12
C GLY A 84 12.35 -10.25 -4.02
N ALA A 85 12.02 -9.41 -5.00
CA ALA A 85 10.78 -8.63 -5.00
C ALA A 85 10.26 -8.36 -6.41
N HIS A 86 8.94 -8.17 -6.53
CA HIS A 86 8.34 -7.53 -7.68
C HIS A 86 8.06 -6.06 -7.35
N VAL A 87 8.32 -5.16 -8.31
CA VAL A 87 8.15 -3.73 -8.09
C VAL A 87 7.39 -3.12 -9.25
N LEU A 88 6.44 -2.26 -8.90
CA LEU A 88 5.62 -1.52 -9.85
C LEU A 88 6.22 -0.13 -10.02
N VAL A 89 6.36 0.32 -11.26
CA VAL A 89 6.97 1.61 -11.58
C VAL A 89 6.28 2.25 -12.76
N VAL A 90 6.49 3.56 -12.95
CA VAL A 90 6.05 4.22 -14.17
C VAL A 90 6.86 3.67 -15.36
N PRO A 91 6.22 3.33 -16.50
CA PRO A 91 6.90 2.66 -17.61
C PRO A 91 8.15 3.35 -18.13
N GLU A 92 8.23 4.68 -18.08
CA GLU A 92 9.39 5.43 -18.57
C GLU A 92 10.66 5.19 -17.74
N LEU A 93 10.53 4.62 -16.54
CA LEU A 93 11.65 4.29 -15.66
C LEU A 93 12.04 2.80 -15.71
N SER A 94 11.32 1.94 -16.44
CA SER A 94 11.59 0.49 -16.43
C SER A 94 13.02 0.21 -16.85
N ASP A 95 13.43 0.73 -18.01
CA ASP A 95 14.71 0.40 -18.63
C ASP A 95 15.88 1.01 -17.84
N PHE A 96 15.65 2.20 -17.27
CA PHE A 96 16.60 2.82 -16.37
C PHE A 96 16.86 1.93 -15.14
N ILE A 97 15.82 1.48 -14.44
CA ILE A 97 15.98 0.60 -13.25
C ILE A 97 16.66 -0.71 -13.63
N LEU A 98 16.29 -1.30 -14.78
CA LEU A 98 16.91 -2.52 -15.28
C LEU A 98 18.43 -2.37 -15.42
N SER A 99 18.90 -1.20 -15.85
CA SER A 99 20.32 -0.90 -16.04
C SER A 99 21.04 -0.42 -14.78
N ALA A 100 20.35 0.31 -13.90
CA ALA A 100 20.97 1.04 -12.80
C ALA A 100 20.93 0.27 -11.47
N LEU A 101 19.97 -0.64 -11.28
CA LEU A 101 19.82 -1.39 -10.04
C LEU A 101 20.57 -2.73 -10.12
N ASP A 102 21.79 -2.75 -9.59
CA ASP A 102 22.69 -3.91 -9.55
C ASP A 102 22.75 -4.57 -8.17
N LYS A 103 22.31 -3.87 -7.12
CA LYS A 103 22.45 -4.31 -5.73
C LYS A 103 21.28 -3.85 -4.87
N VAL A 104 20.85 -4.72 -3.95
CA VAL A 104 19.92 -4.39 -2.86
C VAL A 104 20.59 -4.77 -1.54
N GLY A 105 20.83 -3.79 -0.68
CA GLY A 105 21.65 -3.97 0.51
C GLY A 105 23.06 -4.44 0.15
N ASN A 106 23.43 -5.66 0.58
CA ASN A 106 24.70 -6.30 0.21
C ASN A 106 24.59 -7.38 -0.88
N VAL A 107 23.39 -7.63 -1.42
CA VAL A 107 23.12 -8.70 -2.36
C VAL A 107 23.09 -8.15 -3.79
N SER A 108 23.88 -8.74 -4.70
CA SER A 108 23.78 -8.44 -6.13
C SER A 108 22.47 -8.97 -6.70
N VAL A 109 21.81 -8.16 -7.52
CA VAL A 109 20.49 -8.46 -8.08
C VAL A 109 20.49 -8.36 -9.60
N SER A 110 19.53 -9.03 -10.23
CA SER A 110 19.18 -8.88 -11.63
C SER A 110 17.74 -8.38 -11.73
N CYS A 111 17.56 -7.35 -12.55
CA CYS A 111 16.25 -6.75 -12.81
C CYS A 111 15.76 -7.16 -14.20
N LYS A 112 14.49 -7.58 -14.30
CA LYS A 112 13.84 -7.90 -15.58
C LYS A 112 12.41 -7.36 -15.60
N LYS A 113 11.95 -6.92 -16.77
CA LYS A 113 10.54 -6.58 -16.96
C LYS A 113 9.71 -7.86 -17.02
N ILE A 114 8.57 -7.88 -16.33
CA ILE A 114 7.63 -9.00 -16.34
C ILE A 114 6.23 -8.50 -16.73
N PRO A 115 5.38 -9.35 -17.34
CA PRO A 115 3.98 -9.03 -17.53
C PRO A 115 3.27 -8.79 -16.18
N LEU A 116 2.31 -7.87 -16.13
CA LEU A 116 1.50 -7.64 -14.92
C LEU A 116 0.79 -8.92 -14.45
N LEU A 117 0.41 -9.80 -15.38
CA LEU A 117 -0.22 -11.09 -15.07
C LEU A 117 0.72 -12.08 -14.36
N ALA A 118 2.04 -11.85 -14.43
CA ALA A 118 3.04 -12.67 -13.74
C ALA A 118 3.37 -12.14 -12.34
N LEU A 119 2.67 -11.10 -11.87
CA LEU A 119 2.84 -10.59 -10.51
C LEU A 119 2.34 -11.63 -9.50
N GLU A 120 3.29 -12.22 -8.79
CA GLU A 120 3.02 -12.97 -7.58
C GLU A 120 2.79 -11.96 -6.43
N TYR A 121 1.59 -11.95 -5.86
CA TYR A 121 1.27 -11.21 -4.65
C TYR A 121 0.47 -12.09 -3.70
N GLU A 122 0.76 -12.03 -2.40
CA GLU A 122 -0.11 -12.60 -1.38
C GLU A 122 -1.17 -11.55 -1.03
N PRO A 123 -2.47 -11.87 -1.19
CA PRO A 123 -3.51 -11.01 -0.69
C PRO A 123 -3.34 -10.74 0.80
N PRO A 124 -3.63 -9.53 1.29
CA PRO A 124 -3.59 -9.22 2.71
C PRO A 124 -4.38 -10.27 3.49
N ARG A 125 -3.74 -10.95 4.44
CA ARG A 125 -4.41 -11.91 5.32
C ARG A 125 -5.40 -11.18 6.20
N THR A 126 -6.65 -11.08 5.75
CA THR A 126 -7.71 -10.46 6.53
C THR A 126 -8.24 -11.46 7.54
N LYS A 127 -8.31 -11.06 8.81
CA LYS A 127 -9.00 -11.82 9.85
C LYS A 127 -10.21 -11.03 10.33
N SER A 128 -11.39 -11.62 10.17
CA SER A 128 -12.61 -11.06 10.75
C SER A 128 -12.62 -11.27 12.25
N LEU A 129 -12.83 -10.19 12.99
CA LEU A 129 -12.97 -10.18 14.44
C LEU A 129 -14.35 -9.63 14.78
N LYS A 130 -15.03 -10.27 15.74
CA LYS A 130 -16.31 -9.80 16.28
C LYS A 130 -16.13 -9.42 17.74
N SER A 131 -16.63 -8.25 18.12
CA SER A 131 -16.62 -7.72 19.48
C SER A 131 -17.91 -6.94 19.72
N VAL A 132 -18.38 -6.92 20.97
CA VAL A 132 -19.53 -6.10 21.38
C VAL A 132 -18.98 -4.92 22.18
N GLU A 133 -19.12 -3.71 21.64
CA GLU A 133 -18.70 -2.48 22.30
C GLU A 133 -19.91 -1.66 22.74
N ALA A 134 -19.86 -1.11 23.95
CA ALA A 134 -20.92 -0.25 24.48
C ALA A 134 -21.05 1.09 23.74
N SER A 135 -20.04 1.47 22.94
CA SER A 135 -20.03 2.71 22.16
C SER A 135 -19.12 2.59 20.94
N LEU A 136 -19.46 3.29 19.85
CA LEU A 136 -18.67 3.36 18.62
C LEU A 136 -17.49 4.35 18.70
N ARG A 137 -16.82 4.42 19.86
CA ARG A 137 -15.66 5.30 20.04
C ARG A 137 -14.40 4.66 19.47
N LEU A 138 -13.52 5.47 18.91
CA LEU A 138 -12.23 5.04 18.34
C LEU A 138 -11.42 4.20 19.33
N ASP A 139 -11.27 4.67 20.57
CA ASP A 139 -10.54 3.94 21.62
C ASP A 139 -11.12 2.55 21.90
N ALA A 140 -12.44 2.45 22.03
CA ALA A 140 -13.17 1.20 22.26
C ALA A 140 -12.99 0.23 21.07
N VAL A 141 -13.37 0.65 19.87
CA VAL A 141 -13.34 -0.19 18.66
C VAL A 141 -11.92 -0.61 18.30
N ALA A 142 -10.95 0.31 18.33
CA ALA A 142 -9.57 0.00 17.99
C ALA A 142 -8.91 -0.91 19.03
N SER A 143 -9.18 -0.71 20.34
CA SER A 143 -8.63 -1.58 21.39
C SER A 143 -9.07 -3.03 21.22
N ALA A 144 -10.35 -3.27 20.89
CA ALA A 144 -10.90 -4.58 20.65
C ALA A 144 -10.32 -5.23 19.38
N GLY A 145 -10.24 -4.49 18.27
CA GLY A 145 -9.76 -5.02 17.01
C GLY A 145 -8.24 -5.29 16.98
N PHE A 146 -7.42 -4.46 17.61
CA PHE A 146 -5.97 -4.66 17.70
C PHE A 146 -5.54 -5.47 18.93
N LYS A 147 -6.48 -5.89 19.80
CA LYS A 147 -6.21 -6.65 21.03
C LYS A 147 -5.20 -5.97 21.95
N VAL A 148 -5.32 -4.66 22.10
CA VAL A 148 -4.51 -3.86 23.02
C VAL A 148 -5.39 -3.25 24.09
N SER A 149 -4.81 -2.91 25.25
CA SER A 149 -5.58 -2.25 26.32
C SER A 149 -6.09 -0.88 25.87
N ARG A 150 -7.23 -0.44 26.41
CA ARG A 150 -7.77 0.91 26.14
C ARG A 150 -6.79 2.01 26.53
N THR A 151 -6.02 1.82 27.60
CA THR A 151 -4.97 2.75 28.02
C THR A 151 -3.85 2.85 26.98
N LYS A 152 -3.36 1.71 26.45
CA LYS A 152 -2.34 1.69 25.37
C LYS A 152 -2.89 2.33 24.10
N MET A 153 -4.14 2.04 23.75
CA MET A 153 -4.78 2.66 22.58
C MET A 153 -4.93 4.18 22.74
N ALA A 154 -5.35 4.65 23.92
CA ALA A 154 -5.46 6.08 24.19
C ALA A 154 -4.11 6.80 24.06
N SER A 155 -3.01 6.19 24.50
CA SER A 155 -1.66 6.77 24.30
C SER A 155 -1.24 6.80 22.83
N LEU A 156 -1.53 5.74 22.06
CA LEU A 156 -1.23 5.72 20.62
C LEU A 156 -2.02 6.82 19.88
N ILE A 157 -3.28 7.01 20.24
CA ILE A 157 -4.13 8.07 19.69
C ILE A 157 -3.53 9.45 20.02
N SER A 158 -3.18 9.72 21.28
CA SER A 158 -2.61 11.01 21.67
C SER A 158 -1.25 11.29 21.03
N ASN A 159 -0.46 10.25 20.76
CA ASN A 159 0.84 10.35 20.11
C ASN A 159 0.74 10.54 18.59
N GLY A 160 -0.46 10.46 18.01
CA GLY A 160 -0.67 10.59 16.56
C GLY A 160 -0.35 9.32 15.77
N ASP A 161 -0.23 8.17 16.43
CA ASP A 161 0.03 6.87 15.82
C ASP A 161 -1.21 6.21 15.22
N VAL A 162 -2.39 6.85 15.38
CA VAL A 162 -3.67 6.33 14.91
C VAL A 162 -4.24 7.25 13.83
N ARG A 163 -4.66 6.63 12.72
CA ARG A 163 -5.33 7.30 11.60
C ARG A 163 -6.70 6.68 11.37
N VAL A 164 -7.69 7.52 11.10
CA VAL A 164 -9.00 7.10 10.59
C VAL A 164 -9.12 7.64 9.19
N ASN A 165 -9.39 6.76 8.22
CA ASN A 165 -9.45 7.11 6.80
C ASN A 165 -8.25 7.97 6.37
N TRP A 166 -7.04 7.47 6.64
CA TRP A 166 -5.76 8.12 6.32
C TRP A 166 -5.50 9.48 7.00
N THR A 167 -6.41 9.96 7.85
CA THR A 167 -6.26 11.21 8.60
C THR A 167 -5.86 10.92 10.03
N THR A 168 -4.79 11.55 10.52
CA THR A 168 -4.35 11.39 11.92
C THR A 168 -5.41 11.91 12.88
N VAL A 169 -5.76 11.10 13.88
CA VAL A 169 -6.77 11.43 14.89
C VAL A 169 -6.12 11.41 16.27
N ILE A 170 -6.27 12.51 17.00
CA ILE A 170 -5.74 12.68 18.37
C ILE A 170 -6.81 12.59 19.46
N LYS A 171 -8.10 12.51 19.08
CA LYS A 171 -9.23 12.45 20.01
C LYS A 171 -9.74 11.01 20.12
N SER A 172 -9.61 10.43 21.31
CA SER A 172 -10.03 9.05 21.60
C SER A 172 -11.53 8.80 21.49
N ASN A 173 -12.34 9.85 21.73
CA ASN A 173 -13.80 9.79 21.67
C ASN A 173 -14.37 9.99 20.26
N THR A 174 -13.52 10.00 19.22
CA THR A 174 -13.98 10.13 17.83
C THR A 174 -14.93 8.98 17.49
N THR A 175 -16.11 9.30 16.97
CA THR A 175 -17.11 8.30 16.59
C THR A 175 -16.72 7.65 15.26
N ILE A 176 -16.72 6.32 15.24
CA ILE A 176 -16.41 5.49 14.08
C ILE A 176 -17.68 5.05 13.38
N LYS A 177 -17.63 5.02 12.05
CA LYS A 177 -18.73 4.61 11.17
C LYS A 177 -18.42 3.28 10.48
N THR A 178 -19.45 2.56 10.07
CA THR A 178 -19.31 1.39 9.21
C THR A 178 -18.61 1.79 7.92
N GLY A 179 -17.59 1.03 7.53
CA GLY A 179 -16.73 1.29 6.38
C GLY A 179 -15.44 2.04 6.71
N ASP A 180 -15.31 2.64 7.90
CA ASP A 180 -14.10 3.35 8.29
C ASP A 180 -12.89 2.41 8.38
N ILE A 181 -11.73 2.92 7.98
CA ILE A 181 -10.45 2.23 8.09
C ILE A 181 -9.63 2.88 9.20
N ILE A 182 -9.38 2.11 10.25
CA ILE A 182 -8.51 2.50 11.37
C ILE A 182 -7.13 1.91 11.10
N SER A 183 -6.11 2.76 11.02
CA SER A 183 -4.71 2.34 10.87
C SER A 183 -3.93 2.72 12.12
N VAL A 184 -3.15 1.78 12.66
CA VAL A 184 -2.30 2.01 13.83
C VAL A 184 -0.87 1.65 13.45
N SER A 185 0.06 2.60 13.65
CA SER A 185 1.48 2.40 13.36
C SER A 185 2.01 1.15 14.05
N GLY A 186 2.58 0.22 13.27
CA GLY A 186 3.13 -1.04 13.77
C GLY A 186 2.12 -2.15 14.10
N GLU A 187 0.82 -1.85 14.17
CA GLU A 187 -0.24 -2.83 14.52
C GLU A 187 -1.13 -3.20 13.31
N GLY A 188 -1.10 -2.40 12.23
CA GLY A 188 -1.79 -2.71 10.97
C GLY A 188 -3.06 -1.89 10.74
N ARG A 189 -4.03 -2.46 10.01
CA ARG A 189 -5.29 -1.80 9.64
C ARG A 189 -6.51 -2.64 10.00
N LEU A 190 -7.58 -1.96 10.45
CA LEU A 190 -8.90 -2.54 10.68
C LEU A 190 -9.90 -1.85 9.76
N LYS A 191 -10.73 -2.64 9.09
CA LYS A 191 -11.94 -2.15 8.42
C LYS A 191 -13.14 -2.44 9.31
N VAL A 192 -13.87 -1.40 9.67
CA VAL A 192 -14.96 -1.51 10.64
C VAL A 192 -16.27 -1.84 9.94
N HIS A 193 -16.96 -2.87 10.42
CA HIS A 193 -18.31 -3.23 10.02
C HIS A 193 -19.14 -3.53 11.27
N TYR A 194 -20.24 -2.80 11.46
CA TYR A 194 -21.24 -3.10 12.48
C TYR A 194 -22.64 -3.09 11.86
N GLU A 195 -23.51 -3.93 12.41
CA GLU A 195 -24.94 -4.05 12.10
C GLU A 195 -25.77 -3.28 13.12
#